data_AF-A0A5Q4SJP6-F1
#
_entry.id   AF-A0A5Q4SJP6-F1
#
_cell.length_a   1.000
_cell.length_b   1.000
_cell.length_c   1.000
_cell.angle_alpha   90.00
_cell.angle_beta   90.00
_cell.angle_gamma   90.00
#
_symmetry.space_group_name_H-M   'P 1'
#
loop_
_entity.id
_entity.type
_entity.pdbx_description
1 polymer ?
#
loop_
_entity_poly.entity_id
_entity_poly.type
_entity_poly.pdbx_seq_one_letter_code
_entity_poly.pdbx_strand_id
1 'polypeptide(L)'
;MEPAERQERLRELAVWVDWLRTTFELHNSIPTCWYLHSPVVEHLTALYAGWIRTYAGEQVPGRELAEVDWINALHALTPRLQLAACAAGQHEQPPPMPRKRPGAADDFETFLETSRSTTEPARHPAEADLGRRRAENALTGR
;
A
#
# COMPACT_ATOMS: atom_id res chain seq x y z
N MET A 1 2.56 -0.73 20.18
CA MET A 1 1.59 0.38 20.28
C MET A 1 0.50 -0.04 21.24
N GLU A 2 0.49 0.61 22.40
CA GLU A 2 -0.52 0.37 23.44
C GLU A 2 -1.93 0.74 22.95
N PRO A 3 -3.01 0.17 23.51
CA PRO A 3 -4.36 0.46 23.06
C PRO A 3 -4.73 1.95 23.07
N ALA A 4 -4.29 2.69 24.08
CA ALA A 4 -4.55 4.13 24.20
C ALA A 4 -3.88 4.93 23.08
N GLU A 5 -2.63 4.58 22.76
CA GLU A 5 -1.88 5.20 21.68
C GLU A 5 -2.55 4.93 20.33
N ARG A 6 -3.01 3.70 20.09
CA ARG A 6 -3.74 3.33 18.86
C ARG A 6 -5.04 4.13 18.69
N GLN A 7 -5.79 4.30 19.78
CA GLN A 7 -7.03 5.09 19.75
C GLN A 7 -6.75 6.53 19.37
N GLU A 8 -5.67 7.12 19.89
CA GLU A 8 -5.31 8.50 19.58
C GLU A 8 -4.92 8.66 18.10
N ARG A 9 -4.08 7.76 17.58
CA ARG A 9 -3.74 7.75 16.15
C ARG A 9 -4.95 7.59 15.25
N LEU A 10 -5.94 6.79 15.66
CA LEU A 10 -7.17 6.62 14.90
C LEU A 10 -8.06 7.89 14.93
N ARG A 11 -8.06 8.64 16.03
CA ARG A 11 -8.75 9.95 16.11
C ARG A 11 -8.09 10.98 15.21
N GLU A 12 -6.75 11.07 15.23
CA GLU A 12 -5.98 11.93 14.33
C GLU A 12 -6.30 11.61 12.86
N LEU A 13 -6.28 10.32 12.51
CA LEU A 13 -6.64 9.87 11.18
C LEU A 13 -8.09 10.24 10.83
N ALA A 14 -9.04 10.10 11.75
CA ALA A 14 -10.45 10.43 11.49
C ALA A 14 -10.66 11.91 11.16
N VAL A 15 -9.99 12.82 11.88
CA VAL A 15 -10.02 14.27 11.58
C VAL A 15 -9.45 14.52 10.19
N TRP A 16 -8.33 13.90 9.85
CA TRP A 16 -7.71 14.07 8.54
C TRP A 16 -8.56 13.47 7.40
N VAL A 17 -9.21 12.33 7.62
CA VAL A 17 -10.11 11.71 6.62
C VAL A 17 -11.33 12.60 6.35
N ASP A 18 -11.86 13.29 7.38
CA ASP A 18 -12.96 14.24 7.19
C ASP A 18 -12.54 15.45 6.33
N TRP A 19 -11.35 15.99 6.61
CA TRP A 19 -10.74 17.01 5.75
C TRP A 19 -10.56 16.49 4.32
N LEU A 20 -9.97 15.30 4.13
CA LEU A 20 -9.74 14.71 2.82
C LEU A 20 -11.04 14.54 2.03
N ARG A 21 -12.09 14.02 2.68
CA ARG A 21 -13.42 13.82 2.08
C ARG A 21 -14.03 15.12 1.58
N THR A 22 -13.84 16.19 2.33
CA THR A 22 -14.37 17.51 1.99
C THR A 22 -13.53 18.18 0.89
N THR A 23 -12.20 18.18 1.03
CA THR A 23 -11.29 18.87 0.12
C THR A 23 -11.25 18.25 -1.28
N PHE A 24 -11.37 16.92 -1.39
CA PHE A 24 -11.35 16.21 -2.66
C PHE A 24 -12.73 15.70 -3.10
N GLU A 25 -13.80 16.17 -2.45
CA GLU A 25 -15.19 15.81 -2.74
C GLU A 25 -15.45 14.29 -2.76
N LEU A 26 -14.73 13.53 -1.92
CA LEU A 26 -14.75 12.06 -1.90
C LEU A 26 -15.91 11.47 -1.08
N HIS A 27 -16.99 12.22 -0.85
CA HIS A 27 -18.13 11.80 -0.03
C HIS A 27 -18.80 10.50 -0.51
N ASN A 28 -18.83 10.26 -1.83
CA ASN A 28 -19.35 9.02 -2.43
C ASN A 28 -18.32 7.91 -2.52
N SER A 29 -17.03 8.22 -2.37
CA SER A 29 -15.95 7.24 -2.45
C SER A 29 -15.55 6.69 -1.08
N ILE A 30 -15.54 7.54 -0.05
CA ILE A 30 -15.16 7.16 1.31
C ILE A 30 -16.41 7.26 2.21
N PRO A 31 -17.06 6.13 2.56
CA PRO A 31 -18.24 6.17 3.42
C PRO A 31 -17.86 6.53 4.87
N THR A 32 -18.84 6.99 5.64
CA THR A 32 -18.66 7.35 7.06
C THR A 32 -18.26 6.16 7.95
N CYS A 33 -18.50 4.93 7.50
CA CYS A 33 -18.13 3.69 8.19
C CYS A 33 -16.74 3.15 7.81
N TRP A 34 -15.88 3.92 7.11
CA TRP A 34 -14.57 3.47 6.63
C TRP A 34 -13.71 2.75 7.69
N TYR A 35 -13.81 3.16 8.97
CA TYR A 35 -13.05 2.59 10.09
C TYR A 35 -13.42 1.12 10.41
N LEU A 36 -14.54 0.62 9.89
CA LEU A 36 -14.94 -0.78 9.98
C LEU A 36 -14.29 -1.66 8.90
N HIS A 37 -13.56 -1.07 7.95
CA HIS A 37 -12.96 -1.78 6.82
C HIS A 37 -11.44 -1.70 6.90
N SER A 38 -10.80 -2.69 7.51
CA SER A 38 -9.35 -2.69 7.74
C SER A 38 -8.50 -2.39 6.49
N PRO A 39 -8.79 -2.94 5.29
CA PRO A 39 -8.05 -2.56 4.09
C PRO A 39 -8.13 -1.05 3.79
N VAL A 40 -9.30 -0.44 3.96
CA VAL A 40 -9.50 1.00 3.75
C VAL A 40 -8.72 1.82 4.79
N VAL A 41 -8.74 1.39 6.05
CA VAL A 41 -7.94 2.02 7.13
C VAL A 41 -6.45 2.04 6.78
N GLU A 42 -5.90 0.94 6.25
CA GLU A 42 -4.49 0.87 5.87
C GLU A 42 -4.14 1.81 4.71
N HIS A 43 -4.98 1.87 3.67
CA HIS A 43 -4.77 2.80 2.55
C HIS A 43 -4.84 4.26 3.01
N LEU A 44 -5.83 4.61 3.86
CA LEU A 44 -5.96 5.95 4.43
C LEU A 44 -4.77 6.29 5.33
N THR A 45 -4.27 5.34 6.11
CA THR A 45 -3.08 5.53 6.95
C THR A 45 -1.84 5.80 6.09
N ALA A 46 -1.66 5.06 4.99
CA ALA A 46 -0.55 5.29 4.06
C ALA A 46 -0.62 6.67 3.40
N LEU A 47 -1.82 7.08 2.96
CA LEU A 47 -2.06 8.40 2.39
C LEU A 47 -1.83 9.52 3.41
N TYR A 48 -2.29 9.35 4.65
CA TYR A 48 -2.07 10.30 5.75
C TYR A 48 -0.58 10.46 6.06
N ALA A 49 0.14 9.34 6.21
CA ALA A 49 1.59 9.38 6.45
C ALA A 49 2.35 10.03 5.28
N GLY A 50 1.90 9.80 4.04
CA GLY A 50 2.40 10.50 2.86
C GLY A 50 2.16 12.01 2.94
N TRP A 51 0.94 12.40 3.28
CA TRP A 51 0.53 13.81 3.41
C TRP A 51 1.35 14.54 4.48
N ILE A 52 1.55 13.93 5.65
CA ILE A 52 2.38 14.49 6.72
C ILE A 52 3.82 14.70 6.24
N ARG A 53 4.42 13.73 5.55
CA ARG A 53 5.79 13.88 5.03
C ARG A 53 5.89 14.97 3.96
N THR A 54 4.86 15.11 3.14
CA THR A 54 4.81 16.11 2.07
C THR A 54 4.60 17.53 2.61
N TYR A 55 3.65 17.73 3.53
CA TYR A 55 3.20 19.07 3.93
C TYR A 55 3.68 19.53 5.32
N ALA A 56 4.09 18.62 6.19
CA ALA A 56 4.59 18.92 7.53
C ALA A 56 6.05 18.48 7.75
N GLY A 57 6.67 17.83 6.74
CA GLY A 57 8.07 17.43 6.76
C GLY A 57 9.02 18.56 6.39
N GLU A 58 10.30 18.39 6.73
CA GLU A 58 11.35 19.26 6.23
C GLU A 58 11.51 19.09 4.71
N GLN A 59 11.80 20.18 4.00
CA GLN A 59 12.08 20.11 2.57
C GLN A 59 13.40 19.36 2.34
N VAL A 60 13.31 18.17 1.78
CA VAL A 60 14.47 17.35 1.42
C VAL A 60 14.84 17.61 -0.04
N PRO A 61 16.12 17.82 -0.38
CA PRO A 61 16.57 17.94 -1.78
C PRO A 61 16.12 16.74 -2.64
N GLY A 62 15.68 17.00 -3.88
CA GLY A 62 15.19 15.95 -4.79
C GLY A 62 13.72 15.55 -4.59
N ARG A 63 12.92 16.38 -3.92
CA ARG A 63 11.47 16.20 -3.67
C ARG A 63 10.64 17.35 -4.22
N GLU A 64 11.07 17.98 -5.30
CA GLU A 64 10.47 19.21 -5.85
C GLU A 64 9.01 19.03 -6.33
N LEU A 65 8.53 17.79 -6.48
CA LEU A 65 7.17 17.43 -6.93
C LEU A 65 6.38 16.61 -5.89
N ALA A 66 6.79 16.59 -4.62
CA ALA A 66 6.22 15.71 -3.60
C ALA A 66 4.70 15.90 -3.39
N GLU A 67 4.19 17.13 -3.54
CA GLU A 67 2.77 17.46 -3.48
C GLU A 67 2.00 16.86 -4.65
N VAL A 68 2.53 16.99 -5.86
CA VAL A 68 1.94 16.44 -7.09
C VAL A 68 1.95 14.90 -7.01
N ASP A 69 3.05 14.31 -6.57
CA ASP A 69 3.18 12.87 -6.39
C ASP A 69 2.17 12.34 -5.35
N TRP A 70 1.96 13.08 -4.26
CA TRP A 70 0.97 12.71 -3.26
C TRP A 70 -0.46 12.76 -3.83
N ILE A 71 -0.81 13.80 -4.59
CA ILE A 71 -2.12 13.90 -5.28
C ILE A 71 -2.30 12.75 -6.28
N ASN A 72 -1.26 12.40 -7.03
CA ASN A 72 -1.29 11.26 -7.94
C ASN A 72 -1.53 9.95 -7.20
N ALA A 73 -0.87 9.75 -6.06
CA ALA A 73 -1.09 8.57 -5.22
C ALA A 73 -2.51 8.52 -4.66
N LEU A 74 -3.07 9.67 -4.23
CA LEU A 74 -4.47 9.78 -3.80
C LEU A 74 -5.40 9.29 -4.91
N HIS A 75 -5.30 9.84 -6.11
CA HIS A 75 -6.16 9.44 -7.23
C HIS A 75 -6.01 7.97 -7.62
N ALA A 76 -4.78 7.44 -7.60
CA ALA A 76 -4.52 6.03 -7.89
C ALA A 76 -5.15 5.09 -6.84
N LEU A 77 -5.23 5.54 -5.58
CA LEU A 77 -5.80 4.76 -4.48
C LEU A 77 -7.30 4.98 -4.28
N THR A 78 -7.91 6.05 -4.80
CA THR A 78 -9.36 6.33 -4.66
C THR A 78 -10.25 5.12 -4.97
N PRO A 79 -10.04 4.33 -6.06
CA PRO A 79 -10.85 3.15 -6.33
C PRO A 79 -10.76 2.06 -5.24
N ARG A 80 -9.67 2.02 -4.47
CA ARG A 80 -9.49 1.09 -3.34
C ARG A 80 -10.17 1.56 -2.06
N LEU A 81 -10.55 2.84 -1.99
CA LEU A 81 -11.28 3.41 -0.87
C LEU A 81 -12.80 3.23 -1.01
N GLN A 82 -13.26 2.92 -2.23
CA GLN A 82 -14.67 2.71 -2.55
C GLN A 82 -15.22 1.44 -1.91
N LEU A 83 -16.32 1.61 -1.20
CA LEU A 83 -17.07 0.53 -0.56
C LEU A 83 -18.50 0.55 -1.10
N ALA A 84 -18.70 -0.03 -2.28
CA ALA A 84 -20.00 -0.01 -2.97
C ALA A 84 -21.14 -0.55 -2.08
N ALA A 85 -20.86 -1.59 -1.29
CA ALA A 85 -21.80 -2.16 -0.32
C ALA A 85 -22.25 -1.16 0.77
N CYS A 86 -21.43 -0.13 1.05
CA CYS A 86 -21.72 0.89 2.05
C CYS A 86 -22.20 2.23 1.45
N ALA A 87 -22.32 2.33 0.12
CA ALA A 87 -22.57 3.59 -0.58
C ALA A 87 -23.96 4.19 -0.31
N ALA A 88 -24.95 3.35 0.02
CA ALA A 88 -26.31 3.78 0.36
C ALA A 88 -26.46 4.25 1.83
N GLY A 89 -25.36 4.48 2.54
CA GLY A 89 -25.35 4.88 3.95
C GLY A 89 -25.67 3.76 4.94
N GLN A 90 -25.85 2.52 4.45
CA GLN A 90 -26.00 1.33 5.29
C GLN A 90 -24.69 0.55 5.28
N HIS A 91 -24.11 0.33 6.45
CA HIS A 91 -22.88 -0.47 6.55
C HIS A 91 -23.18 -1.95 6.32
N GLU A 92 -22.37 -2.58 5.47
CA GLU A 92 -22.36 -4.02 5.27
C GLU A 92 -21.05 -4.61 5.81
N GLN A 93 -21.18 -5.66 6.63
CA GLN A 93 -20.04 -6.34 7.21
C GLN A 93 -19.19 -7.00 6.12
N PRO A 94 -17.85 -6.85 6.14
CA PRO A 94 -16.98 -7.60 5.26
C PRO A 94 -17.24 -9.11 5.39
N PRO A 95 -17.13 -9.88 4.29
CA PRO A 95 -17.24 -11.32 4.37
C PRO A 95 -16.23 -11.87 5.39
N PRO A 96 -16.61 -12.86 6.22
CA PRO A 96 -15.73 -13.40 7.23
C PRO A 96 -14.48 -13.98 6.57
N MET A 97 -13.32 -13.79 7.21
CA MET A 97 -12.09 -14.39 6.71
C MET A 97 -12.24 -15.92 6.66
N PRO A 98 -11.74 -16.57 5.59
CA PRO A 98 -11.74 -18.02 5.53
C PRO A 98 -10.93 -18.59 6.69
N ARG A 99 -11.36 -19.75 7.18
CA ARG A 99 -10.67 -20.44 8.27
C ARG A 99 -9.23 -20.76 7.85
N LYS A 100 -8.28 -20.56 8.76
CA LYS A 100 -6.89 -20.96 8.53
C LYS A 100 -6.83 -22.48 8.32
N ARG A 101 -6.25 -22.91 7.20
CA ARG A 101 -6.04 -24.33 6.90
C ARG A 101 -5.03 -24.92 7.90
N PRO A 102 -5.34 -26.05 8.57
CA PRO A 102 -4.37 -26.75 9.41
C PRO A 102 -3.13 -27.17 8.61
N GLY A 103 -1.94 -27.05 9.18
CA GLY A 103 -0.66 -27.38 8.52
C GLY A 103 -0.18 -26.36 7.49
N ALA A 104 -0.92 -25.28 7.21
CA ALA A 104 -0.51 -24.30 6.18
C ALA A 104 0.83 -23.59 6.50
N ALA A 105 1.21 -23.48 7.77
CA ALA A 105 2.51 -22.92 8.16
C ALA A 105 3.64 -23.92 7.84
N ASP A 106 3.46 -25.19 8.22
CA ASP A 106 4.45 -26.24 7.97
C ASP A 106 4.63 -26.50 6.47
N ASP A 107 3.53 -26.46 5.69
CA ASP A 107 3.57 -26.51 4.22
C ASP A 107 4.38 -25.35 3.64
N PHE A 108 4.28 -24.15 4.23
CA PHE A 108 5.01 -22.98 3.79
C PHE A 108 6.51 -23.12 4.08
N GLU A 109 6.89 -23.58 5.26
CA GLU A 109 8.29 -23.89 5.58
C GLU A 109 8.84 -24.97 4.63
N THR A 110 8.06 -26.02 4.37
CA THR A 110 8.42 -27.06 3.39
C THR A 110 8.60 -26.46 1.99
N PHE A 111 7.73 -25.53 1.58
CA PHE A 111 7.89 -24.82 0.30
C PHE A 111 9.20 -24.03 0.25
N LEU A 112 9.56 -23.32 1.32
CA LEU A 112 10.83 -22.58 1.38
C LEU A 112 12.04 -23.51 1.22
N GLU A 113 12.00 -24.68 1.83
CA GLU A 113 13.10 -25.66 1.81
C GLU A 113 13.19 -26.46 0.52
N THR A 114 12.08 -26.67 -0.19
CA THR A 114 12.03 -27.65 -1.30
C THR A 114 11.74 -27.02 -2.66
N SER A 115 11.15 -25.82 -2.71
CA SER A 115 10.83 -25.21 -3.99
C SER A 115 12.08 -24.72 -4.72
N ARG A 116 12.17 -25.00 -6.02
CA ARG A 116 13.23 -24.44 -6.87
C ARG A 116 13.21 -22.90 -6.86
N SER A 117 12.04 -22.29 -6.70
CA SER A 117 11.91 -20.82 -6.64
C SER A 117 12.57 -20.19 -5.42
N THR A 118 12.82 -20.96 -4.37
CA THR A 118 13.42 -20.48 -3.11
C THR A 118 14.81 -21.05 -2.87
N THR A 119 15.15 -22.19 -3.49
CA THR A 119 16.44 -22.87 -3.30
C THR A 119 17.43 -22.64 -4.44
N GLU A 120 16.99 -22.39 -5.67
CA GLU A 120 17.91 -22.14 -6.79
C GLU A 120 18.31 -20.66 -6.88
N PRO A 121 19.54 -20.36 -7.33
CA PRO A 121 19.93 -19.00 -7.64
C PRO A 121 18.97 -18.38 -8.67
N ALA A 122 18.51 -17.16 -8.40
CA ALA A 122 17.69 -16.41 -9.33
C ALA A 122 18.42 -16.25 -10.67
N ARG A 123 17.83 -16.77 -11.75
CA ARG A 123 18.34 -16.59 -13.11
C ARG A 123 17.54 -15.54 -13.84
N HIS A 124 18.21 -14.51 -14.35
CA HIS A 124 17.56 -13.51 -15.18
C HIS A 124 17.24 -14.14 -16.54
N PRO A 125 16.00 -14.07 -17.06
CA PRO A 125 15.65 -14.67 -18.35
C PRO A 125 16.54 -14.22 -19.52
N ALA A 126 17.09 -13.00 -19.42
CA ALA A 126 18.02 -12.42 -20.39
C ALA A 126 19.49 -12.40 -19.92
N GLU A 127 19.90 -13.27 -19.00
CA GLU A 127 21.26 -13.30 -18.45
C GLU A 127 22.34 -13.43 -19.54
N ALA A 128 22.10 -14.29 -20.54
CA ALA A 128 22.99 -14.44 -21.69
C ALA A 128 23.11 -13.14 -22.50
N ASP A 129 22.01 -12.41 -22.69
CA ASP A 129 21.98 -11.16 -23.46
C ASP A 129 22.67 -10.03 -22.71
N LEU A 130 22.46 -9.94 -21.40
CA LEU A 130 23.17 -9.00 -20.53
C LEU A 130 24.67 -9.30 -20.50
N GLY A 131 25.05 -10.58 -20.48
CA GLY A 131 26.43 -11.03 -20.59
C GLY A 131 27.09 -10.60 -21.91
N ARG A 132 26.40 -10.82 -23.04
CA ARG A 132 26.87 -10.36 -24.36
C ARG A 132 27.07 -8.85 -24.40
N ARG A 133 26.09 -8.07 -23.95
CA ARG A 133 26.16 -6.59 -23.94
C ARG A 133 27.30 -6.07 -23.06
N ARG A 134 27.56 -6.69 -21.91
CA ARG A 134 28.70 -6.32 -21.05
C ARG A 134 30.04 -6.59 -21.73
N ALA A 135 30.17 -7.73 -22.42
CA ALA A 135 31.38 -8.07 -23.16
C ALA A 135 31.62 -7.11 -24.34
N GLU A 136 30.56 -6.76 -25.09
CA GLU A 136 30.61 -5.78 -26.19
C GLU A 136 31.04 -4.39 -25.70
N ASN A 137 30.49 -3.92 -24.58
CA ASN A 137 30.88 -2.64 -23.98
C ASN A 137 32.34 -2.64 -23.50
N ALA A 138 32.80 -3.75 -22.89
CA ALA A 138 34.19 -3.88 -22.46
C ALA A 138 35.19 -3.87 -23.64
N LEU A 139 34.81 -4.41 -24.80
CA LEU A 139 35.61 -4.37 -26.02
C LEU A 139 35.61 -3.00 -26.70
N THR A 140 34.57 -2.18 -26.49
CA THR A 140 34.43 -0.86 -27.11
C THR A 140 34.83 0.31 -26.22
N GLY A 141 35.26 0.06 -24.97
CA GLY A 141 35.84 1.06 -24.08
C GLY A 141 34.85 2.16 -23.66
N ARG A 142 33.56 1.84 -23.55
CA ARG A 142 32.53 2.71 -22.94
C ARG A 142 32.07 2.16 -21.61
#